data_AF-A0A7M3MBJ2-F1
#
_entry.id   AF-A0A7M3MBJ2-F1
#
_cell.length_a   1.000
_cell.length_b   1.000
_cell.length_c   1.000
_cell.angle_alpha   90.00
_cell.angle_beta   90.00
_cell.angle_gamma   90.00
#
_symmetry.space_group_name_H-M   'P 1'
#
loop_
_entity.id
_entity.type
_entity.pdbx_description
1 polymer ?
#
loop_
_entity_poly.entity_id
_entity_poly.type
_entity_poly.pdbx_seq_one_letter_code
_entity_poly.pdbx_strand_id
1 'polypeptide(L)'
;MECAFKGDTNEDSKADLLKKYQATIDATSPLLSLKVWENLIFSDLYIDVQSLEKSILDTHYFYSATTPSWKKLWRYSELEDDVFESAKEDVLRQFSGCDYECAEVMLHVVGILLRISQYGLLEMSNEKIVEGAKKNVDVMLDKGLLYTEDMLASFFEYRVDEGWGGLGYQCYDTEQFRKVVEYYKERKKIAEARFLEKSSEKMVRLMEESALEFAWAIIHNRNGNNKYYNKPILKYINPETFVDVFARMSNKDKGIVVGAISSRYTDLFHSELWDEIDWLKGVQDKMADEAKKWKGRVSSLHFDRMIEQALKPSVENLEKKDKKQK
;
A
#
# COMPACT_ATOMS: atom_id res chain seq x y z
N MET A 1 -43.94 -15.28 -11.73
CA MET A 1 -43.29 -16.47 -12.32
C MET A 1 -41.81 -16.33 -12.00
N GLU A 2 -41.42 -16.76 -10.80
CA GLU A 2 -40.06 -16.70 -10.29
C GLU A 2 -39.25 -17.85 -10.90
N CYS A 3 -38.25 -17.54 -11.72
CA CYS A 3 -37.19 -18.49 -12.04
C CYS A 3 -36.10 -18.33 -10.98
N ALA A 4 -36.15 -19.19 -9.96
CA ALA A 4 -35.07 -19.37 -9.02
C ALA A 4 -33.88 -20.04 -9.72
N PHE A 5 -32.77 -19.31 -9.89
CA PHE A 5 -31.47 -19.94 -10.09
C PHE A 5 -31.11 -20.67 -8.79
N LYS A 6 -31.36 -21.98 -8.75
CA LYS A 6 -30.74 -22.85 -7.76
C LYS A 6 -29.28 -23.01 -8.15
N GLY A 7 -28.37 -22.40 -7.39
CA GLY A 7 -26.95 -22.68 -7.48
C GLY A 7 -26.70 -24.13 -7.07
N ASP A 8 -26.17 -24.93 -8.01
CA ASP A 8 -25.64 -26.26 -7.70
C ASP A 8 -24.39 -26.10 -6.85
N THR A 9 -24.49 -26.48 -5.58
CA THR A 9 -23.36 -26.64 -4.67
C THR A 9 -22.71 -27.98 -4.96
N ASN A 10 -21.84 -28.04 -5.97
CA ASN A 10 -21.00 -29.22 -6.19
C ASN A 10 -19.58 -28.78 -6.54
N GLU A 11 -18.60 -29.08 -5.68
CA GLU A 11 -17.17 -28.85 -5.93
C GLU A 11 -16.66 -29.59 -7.18
N ASP A 12 -17.36 -30.65 -7.60
CA ASP A 12 -17.15 -31.37 -8.87
C ASP A 12 -17.40 -30.49 -10.13
N SER A 13 -18.12 -29.36 -10.02
CA SER A 13 -18.52 -28.58 -11.19
C SER A 13 -17.38 -27.77 -11.85
N LYS A 14 -16.39 -27.33 -11.08
CA LYS A 14 -15.35 -26.41 -11.60
C LYS A 14 -14.29 -27.14 -12.42
N ALA A 15 -13.85 -28.31 -11.95
CA ALA A 15 -12.91 -29.16 -12.66
C ALA A 15 -13.50 -29.71 -13.97
N ASP A 16 -14.77 -30.09 -13.95
CA ASP A 16 -15.48 -30.59 -15.13
C ASP A 16 -15.75 -29.49 -16.16
N LEU A 17 -16.06 -28.26 -15.74
CA LEU A 17 -16.18 -27.11 -16.64
C LEU A 17 -14.85 -26.77 -17.31
N LEU A 18 -13.76 -26.73 -16.55
CA LEU A 18 -12.42 -26.51 -17.11
C LEU A 18 -12.07 -27.60 -18.11
N LYS A 19 -12.29 -28.87 -17.78
CA LYS A 19 -12.03 -30.00 -18.67
C LYS A 19 -12.88 -30.00 -19.94
N LYS A 20 -14.14 -29.55 -19.85
CA LYS A 20 -15.06 -29.45 -20.99
C LYS A 20 -14.66 -28.37 -21.98
N TYR A 21 -14.17 -27.23 -21.50
CA TYR A 21 -13.85 -26.06 -22.34
C TYR A 21 -12.36 -25.82 -22.54
N GLN A 22 -11.46 -26.63 -21.94
CA GLN A 22 -10.00 -26.48 -22.06
C GLN A 22 -9.48 -26.41 -23.50
N ALA A 23 -10.18 -27.03 -24.45
CA ALA A 23 -9.78 -27.05 -25.86
C ALA A 23 -10.13 -25.76 -26.61
N THR A 24 -11.01 -24.92 -26.06
CA THR A 24 -11.58 -23.75 -26.75
C THR A 24 -11.45 -22.45 -25.96
N ILE A 25 -11.40 -22.54 -24.63
CA ILE A 25 -11.27 -21.40 -23.71
C ILE A 25 -10.14 -21.72 -22.75
N ASP A 26 -9.01 -21.04 -22.94
CA ASP A 26 -7.96 -21.04 -21.93
C ASP A 26 -8.37 -20.15 -20.76
N ALA A 27 -8.97 -20.78 -19.75
CA ALA A 27 -9.36 -20.10 -18.51
C ALA A 27 -8.16 -19.63 -17.67
N THR A 28 -6.93 -20.04 -18.01
CA THR A 28 -5.70 -19.59 -17.35
C THR A 28 -5.18 -18.27 -17.93
N SER A 29 -5.56 -17.93 -19.16
CA SER A 29 -5.20 -16.67 -19.82
C SER A 29 -6.40 -16.05 -20.57
N PRO A 30 -7.41 -15.54 -19.84
CA PRO A 30 -8.61 -14.97 -20.47
C PRO A 30 -8.31 -13.73 -21.31
N LEU A 31 -9.05 -13.56 -22.42
CA LEU A 31 -8.89 -12.41 -23.35
C LEU A 31 -9.12 -11.05 -22.68
N LEU A 32 -10.01 -11.00 -21.69
CA LEU A 32 -10.25 -9.81 -20.88
C LEU A 32 -9.80 -10.10 -19.46
N SER A 33 -9.37 -9.06 -18.73
CA SER A 33 -9.05 -9.23 -17.32
C SER A 33 -10.27 -9.76 -16.55
N LEU A 34 -10.03 -10.56 -15.51
CA LEU A 34 -11.12 -11.16 -14.71
C LEU A 34 -12.09 -10.11 -14.16
N LYS A 35 -11.58 -8.91 -13.85
CA LYS A 35 -12.41 -7.78 -13.39
C LYS A 35 -13.30 -7.21 -14.48
N VAL A 36 -12.83 -7.16 -15.72
CA VAL A 36 -13.66 -6.77 -16.88
C VAL A 36 -14.71 -7.85 -17.16
N TRP A 37 -14.35 -9.13 -17.05
CA TRP A 37 -15.32 -10.23 -17.14
C TRP A 37 -16.38 -10.19 -16.04
N GLU A 38 -15.98 -9.93 -14.80
CA GLU A 38 -16.89 -9.80 -13.67
C GLU A 38 -17.89 -8.66 -13.89
N ASN A 39 -17.40 -7.51 -14.35
CA ASN A 39 -18.26 -6.36 -14.71
C ASN A 39 -19.20 -6.70 -15.87
N LEU A 40 -18.73 -7.43 -16.89
CA LEU A 40 -19.53 -7.85 -18.05
C LEU A 40 -20.66 -8.81 -17.68
N ILE A 41 -20.39 -9.76 -16.78
CA ILE A 41 -21.30 -10.86 -16.47
C ILE A 41 -22.28 -10.48 -15.35
N PHE A 42 -21.80 -9.76 -14.33
CA PHE A 42 -22.53 -9.58 -13.07
C PHE A 42 -22.93 -8.13 -12.77
N SER A 43 -22.45 -7.14 -13.54
CA SER A 43 -22.78 -5.73 -13.32
C SER A 43 -23.59 -5.19 -14.50
N ASP A 44 -24.67 -4.47 -14.21
CA ASP A 44 -25.51 -3.85 -15.22
C ASP A 44 -24.74 -2.79 -16.03
N LEU A 45 -24.26 -3.22 -17.21
CA LEU A 45 -24.10 -2.46 -18.47
C LEU A 45 -23.10 -1.28 -18.58
N TYR A 46 -22.17 -1.06 -17.65
CA TYR A 46 -21.12 -0.06 -17.85
C TYR A 46 -19.72 -0.69 -17.83
N ILE A 47 -19.13 -0.78 -19.03
CA ILE A 47 -17.73 -1.12 -19.21
C ILE A 47 -17.00 0.18 -19.53
N ASP A 48 -15.99 0.49 -18.73
CA ASP A 48 -15.05 1.55 -19.08
C ASP A 48 -14.25 1.12 -20.32
N VAL A 49 -14.43 1.86 -21.42
CA VAL A 49 -13.79 1.56 -22.72
C VAL A 49 -12.27 1.55 -22.59
N GLN A 50 -11.70 2.42 -21.74
CA GLN A 50 -10.26 2.47 -21.53
C GLN A 50 -9.75 1.19 -20.83
N SER A 51 -10.45 0.72 -19.81
CA SER A 51 -10.15 -0.55 -19.12
C SER A 51 -10.31 -1.77 -20.03
N LEU A 52 -11.29 -1.74 -20.94
CA LEU A 52 -11.51 -2.78 -21.95
C LEU A 52 -10.38 -2.79 -22.97
N GLU A 53 -10.07 -1.64 -23.56
CA GLU A 53 -9.00 -1.47 -24.55
C GLU A 53 -7.66 -1.90 -23.97
N LYS A 54 -7.35 -1.47 -22.75
CA LYS A 54 -6.17 -1.90 -22.01
C LYS A 54 -6.13 -3.43 -21.83
N SER A 55 -7.25 -4.03 -21.42
CA SER A 55 -7.32 -5.49 -21.23
C SER A 55 -7.09 -6.26 -22.53
N ILE A 56 -7.58 -5.77 -23.66
CA ILE A 56 -7.40 -6.39 -24.98
C ILE A 56 -5.96 -6.23 -25.47
N LEU A 57 -5.40 -5.02 -25.38
CA LEU A 57 -4.03 -4.73 -25.81
C LEU A 57 -2.97 -5.44 -24.95
N ASP A 58 -3.31 -5.82 -23.72
CA ASP A 58 -2.44 -6.61 -22.84
C ASP A 58 -2.45 -8.13 -23.18
N THR A 59 -3.25 -8.58 -24.15
CA THR A 59 -3.25 -9.98 -24.60
C THR A 59 -2.13 -10.30 -25.59
N HIS A 60 -1.75 -11.58 -25.70
CA HIS A 60 -0.69 -12.04 -26.59
C HIS A 60 -0.98 -11.78 -28.08
N TYR A 61 -2.26 -11.69 -28.47
CA TYR A 61 -2.68 -11.41 -29.85
C TYR A 61 -2.34 -9.99 -30.32
N PHE A 62 -2.14 -9.05 -29.39
CA PHE A 62 -1.87 -7.64 -29.68
C PHE A 62 -0.47 -7.21 -29.25
N TYR A 63 0.47 -8.17 -29.11
CA TYR A 63 1.87 -7.82 -28.98
C TYR A 63 2.31 -6.95 -30.16
N SER A 64 2.56 -5.69 -29.88
CA SER A 64 2.98 -4.71 -30.87
C SER A 64 4.37 -4.19 -30.53
N ALA A 65 4.91 -3.32 -31.38
CA ALA A 65 6.17 -2.64 -31.11
C ALA A 65 6.16 -1.88 -29.76
N THR A 66 4.99 -1.54 -29.22
CA THR A 66 4.85 -0.78 -27.96
C THR A 66 4.77 -1.65 -26.71
N THR A 67 4.66 -2.98 -26.82
CA THR A 67 4.66 -3.86 -25.64
C THR A 67 6.03 -3.80 -24.94
N PRO A 68 6.09 -3.51 -23.63
CA PRO A 68 7.34 -3.50 -22.88
C PRO A 68 8.08 -4.84 -22.96
N SER A 69 9.40 -4.79 -23.12
CA SER A 69 10.25 -5.97 -23.29
C SER A 69 10.12 -6.99 -22.14
N TRP A 70 9.92 -6.53 -20.90
CA TRP A 70 9.69 -7.43 -19.77
C TRP A 70 8.39 -8.23 -19.90
N LYS A 71 7.31 -7.66 -20.47
CA LYS A 71 6.05 -8.38 -20.70
C LYS A 71 6.21 -9.42 -21.80
N LYS A 72 7.02 -9.13 -22.83
CA LYS A 72 7.38 -10.11 -23.87
C LYS A 72 8.14 -11.28 -23.24
N LEU A 73 9.19 -11.00 -22.45
CA LEU A 73 9.98 -12.03 -21.77
C LEU A 73 9.19 -12.82 -20.73
N TRP A 74 8.12 -12.27 -20.16
CA TRP A 74 7.24 -13.05 -19.29
C TRP A 74 6.67 -14.28 -20.03
N ARG A 75 6.47 -14.20 -21.35
CA ARG A 75 6.09 -15.33 -22.22
C ARG A 75 7.25 -15.83 -23.08
N TYR A 76 8.48 -15.85 -22.56
CA TYR A 76 9.68 -16.18 -23.34
C TYR A 76 9.58 -17.49 -24.15
N SER A 77 8.83 -18.49 -23.67
CA SER A 77 8.65 -19.78 -24.36
C SER A 77 7.85 -19.71 -25.66
N GLU A 78 7.16 -18.60 -25.89
CA GLU A 78 6.34 -18.35 -27.09
C GLU A 78 7.07 -17.47 -28.12
N LEU A 79 8.29 -17.00 -27.80
CA LEU A 79 9.05 -16.07 -28.65
C LEU A 79 9.98 -16.81 -29.62
N GLU A 80 10.12 -16.24 -30.81
CA GLU A 80 11.22 -16.57 -31.73
C GLU A 80 12.56 -16.07 -31.18
N ASP A 81 13.67 -16.71 -31.56
CA ASP A 81 15.00 -16.46 -30.99
C ASP A 81 15.45 -15.00 -31.13
N ASP A 82 15.20 -14.36 -32.28
CA ASP A 82 15.58 -12.96 -32.53
C ASP A 82 14.78 -11.97 -31.66
N VAL A 83 13.49 -12.23 -31.48
CA VAL A 83 12.61 -11.45 -30.60
C VAL A 83 13.00 -11.64 -29.14
N PHE A 84 13.32 -12.87 -28.74
CA PHE A 84 13.78 -13.19 -27.39
C PHE A 84 15.08 -12.46 -27.06
N GLU A 85 16.11 -12.57 -27.92
CA GLU A 85 17.40 -11.92 -27.70
C GLU A 85 17.25 -10.40 -27.63
N SER A 86 16.48 -9.79 -28.54
CA SER A 86 16.23 -8.34 -28.52
C SER A 86 15.53 -7.88 -27.22
N ALA A 87 14.51 -8.61 -26.77
CA ALA A 87 13.82 -8.28 -25.53
C ALA A 87 14.70 -8.50 -24.29
N LYS A 88 15.54 -9.55 -24.30
CA LYS A 88 16.50 -9.88 -23.24
C LYS A 88 17.55 -8.77 -23.10
N GLU A 89 18.14 -8.32 -24.20
CA GLU A 89 19.12 -7.23 -24.20
C GLU A 89 18.55 -5.93 -23.63
N ASP A 90 17.32 -5.56 -24.03
CA ASP A 90 16.67 -4.35 -23.53
C ASP A 90 16.37 -4.43 -22.02
N VAL A 91 15.88 -5.58 -21.54
CA VAL A 91 15.64 -5.81 -20.11
C VAL A 91 16.95 -5.78 -19.31
N LEU A 92 18.01 -6.44 -19.80
CA LEU A 92 19.30 -6.44 -19.12
C LEU A 92 19.93 -5.04 -19.07
N ARG A 93 19.78 -4.24 -20.13
CA ARG A 93 20.21 -2.84 -20.18
C ARG A 93 19.50 -2.01 -19.11
N GLN A 94 18.17 -2.05 -19.07
CA GLN A 94 17.37 -1.32 -18.08
C GLN A 94 17.66 -1.79 -16.65
N PHE A 95 17.80 -3.10 -16.45
CA PHE A 95 18.11 -3.69 -15.16
C PHE A 95 19.48 -3.23 -14.64
N SER A 96 20.50 -3.29 -15.49
CA SER A 96 21.87 -2.85 -15.17
C SER A 96 21.96 -1.34 -14.92
N GLY A 97 21.14 -0.56 -15.64
CA GLY A 97 20.99 0.89 -15.47
C GLY A 97 20.24 1.32 -14.21
N CYS A 98 19.52 0.39 -13.55
CA CYS A 98 18.56 0.72 -12.48
C CYS A 98 17.43 1.65 -12.98
N ASP A 99 16.92 1.38 -14.19
CA ASP A 99 15.96 2.25 -14.89
C ASP A 99 14.50 1.95 -14.52
N TYR A 100 14.22 0.87 -13.79
CA TYR A 100 12.86 0.54 -13.35
C TYR A 100 12.41 1.48 -12.23
N GLU A 101 11.25 2.13 -12.41
CA GLU A 101 10.68 3.06 -11.43
C GLU A 101 9.45 2.50 -10.70
N CYS A 102 8.89 1.40 -11.21
CA CYS A 102 7.81 0.65 -10.58
C CYS A 102 8.38 -0.63 -9.97
N ALA A 103 8.22 -0.78 -8.66
CA ALA A 103 8.76 -1.91 -7.92
C ALA A 103 8.16 -3.24 -8.40
N GLU A 104 6.88 -3.26 -8.74
CA GLU A 104 6.19 -4.44 -9.22
C GLU A 104 6.68 -4.89 -10.60
N VAL A 105 7.00 -3.95 -11.50
CA VAL A 105 7.66 -4.26 -12.77
C VAL A 105 9.08 -4.80 -12.54
N MET A 106 9.82 -4.20 -11.60
CA MET A 106 11.16 -4.69 -11.25
C MET A 106 11.11 -6.12 -10.69
N LEU A 107 10.12 -6.45 -9.86
CA LEU A 107 9.92 -7.81 -9.35
C LEU A 107 9.58 -8.80 -10.47
N HIS A 108 8.76 -8.41 -11.45
CA HIS A 108 8.56 -9.24 -12.67
C HIS A 108 9.87 -9.53 -13.37
N VAL A 109 10.71 -8.51 -13.58
CA VAL A 109 12.02 -8.66 -14.23
C VAL A 109 12.92 -9.60 -13.45
N VAL A 110 12.99 -9.48 -12.12
CA VAL A 110 13.77 -10.42 -11.28
C VAL A 110 13.29 -11.85 -11.44
N GLY A 111 11.98 -12.08 -11.38
CA GLY A 111 11.40 -13.41 -11.56
C GLY A 111 11.74 -14.02 -12.92
N ILE A 112 11.62 -13.22 -13.99
CA ILE A 112 11.96 -13.61 -15.37
C ILE A 112 13.44 -13.95 -15.48
N LEU A 113 14.34 -13.09 -15.01
CA LEU A 113 15.79 -13.30 -15.10
C LEU A 113 16.21 -14.57 -14.34
N LEU A 114 15.65 -14.81 -13.16
CA LEU A 114 15.86 -16.06 -12.41
C LEU A 114 15.37 -17.28 -13.19
N ARG A 115 14.19 -17.19 -13.83
CA ARG A 115 13.61 -18.28 -14.61
C ARG A 115 14.46 -18.64 -15.81
N ILE A 116 14.82 -17.66 -16.64
CA ILE A 116 15.59 -17.92 -17.87
C ILE A 116 17.04 -18.35 -17.56
N SER A 117 17.59 -17.93 -16.41
CA SER A 117 18.88 -18.42 -15.89
C SER A 117 18.83 -19.93 -15.58
N GLN A 118 17.73 -20.44 -15.02
CA GLN A 118 17.55 -21.88 -14.76
C GLN A 118 17.62 -22.73 -16.05
N TYR A 119 17.24 -22.16 -17.19
CA TYR A 119 17.31 -22.82 -18.50
C TYR A 119 18.63 -22.59 -19.24
N GLY A 120 19.59 -21.86 -18.65
CA GLY A 120 20.86 -21.54 -19.29
C GLY A 120 20.75 -20.49 -20.40
N LEU A 121 19.64 -19.75 -20.46
CA LEU A 121 19.40 -18.69 -21.47
C LEU A 121 19.99 -17.33 -21.04
N LEU A 122 20.59 -17.27 -19.85
CA LEU A 122 21.20 -16.10 -19.24
C LEU A 122 22.48 -16.49 -18.50
N GLU A 123 23.60 -15.84 -18.82
CA GLU A 123 24.90 -16.08 -18.18
C GLU A 123 25.07 -15.39 -16.80
N MET A 124 24.13 -14.53 -16.42
CA MET A 124 24.15 -13.79 -15.16
C MET A 124 23.83 -14.72 -13.98
N SER A 125 24.68 -14.72 -12.95
CA SER A 125 24.43 -15.51 -11.74
C SER A 125 23.25 -14.95 -10.94
N ASN A 126 22.60 -15.84 -10.17
CA ASN A 126 21.45 -15.45 -9.35
C ASN A 126 21.81 -14.39 -8.29
N GLU A 127 23.04 -14.43 -7.77
CA GLU A 127 23.55 -13.43 -6.82
C GLU A 127 23.61 -12.05 -7.46
N LYS A 128 24.10 -11.94 -8.71
CA LYS A 128 24.13 -10.67 -9.45
C LYS A 128 22.72 -10.14 -9.73
N ILE A 129 21.76 -11.02 -10.00
CA ILE A 129 20.35 -10.63 -10.16
C ILE A 129 19.83 -10.03 -8.84
N VAL A 130 20.06 -10.70 -7.70
CA VAL A 130 19.63 -10.18 -6.39
C VAL A 130 20.30 -8.84 -6.08
N GLU A 131 21.61 -8.71 -6.30
CA GLU A 131 22.35 -7.46 -6.07
C GLU A 131 21.85 -6.31 -6.96
N GLY A 132 21.64 -6.57 -8.25
CA GLY A 132 21.09 -5.58 -9.19
C GLY A 132 19.70 -5.11 -8.79
N ALA A 133 18.84 -6.03 -8.33
CA ALA A 133 17.50 -5.70 -7.85
C ALA A 133 17.56 -4.81 -6.60
N LYS A 134 18.40 -5.16 -5.62
CA LYS A 134 18.60 -4.36 -4.40
C LYS A 134 19.08 -2.94 -4.72
N LYS A 135 20.07 -2.82 -5.62
CA LYS A 135 20.57 -1.52 -6.07
C LYS A 135 19.46 -0.69 -6.71
N ASN A 136 18.60 -1.30 -7.52
CA ASN A 136 17.46 -0.61 -8.12
C ASN A 136 16.44 -0.14 -7.07
N VAL A 137 16.13 -0.98 -6.08
CA VAL A 137 15.29 -0.58 -4.92
C VAL A 137 15.88 0.62 -4.18
N ASP A 138 17.21 0.65 -3.97
CA ASP A 138 17.85 1.80 -3.31
C ASP A 138 17.75 3.08 -4.16
N VAL A 139 17.90 2.98 -5.49
CA VAL A 139 17.67 4.12 -6.40
C VAL A 139 16.20 4.60 -6.34
N MET A 140 15.24 3.68 -6.31
CA MET A 140 13.82 4.04 -6.13
C MET A 140 13.57 4.73 -4.78
N LEU A 141 14.23 4.28 -3.71
CA LEU A 141 14.14 4.90 -2.39
C LEU A 141 14.65 6.34 -2.43
N ASP A 142 15.81 6.57 -3.04
CA ASP A 142 16.44 7.89 -3.14
C ASP A 142 15.63 8.85 -4.02
N LYS A 143 14.97 8.34 -5.07
CA LYS A 143 14.02 9.09 -5.90
C LYS A 143 12.65 9.32 -5.21
N GLY A 144 12.38 8.68 -4.07
CA GLY A 144 11.10 8.78 -3.37
C GLY A 144 9.95 8.04 -4.06
N LEU A 145 10.24 6.99 -4.82
CA LEU A 145 9.27 6.22 -5.61
C LEU A 145 8.64 5.04 -4.83
N LEU A 146 9.25 4.62 -3.72
CA LEU A 146 8.78 3.46 -2.94
C LEU A 146 7.53 3.74 -2.08
N TYR A 147 7.20 5.00 -1.84
CA TYR A 147 5.99 5.39 -1.10
C TYR A 147 5.49 6.76 -1.57
N THR A 148 4.23 6.81 -2.00
CA THR A 148 3.61 8.02 -2.59
C THR A 148 2.26 8.31 -1.91
N GLU A 149 1.75 9.52 -2.11
CA GLU A 149 0.44 9.95 -1.58
C GLU A 149 -0.70 9.02 -2.02
N ASP A 150 -0.65 8.49 -3.26
CA ASP A 150 -1.66 7.58 -3.79
C ASP A 150 -1.73 6.26 -2.98
N MET A 151 -0.63 5.86 -2.34
CA MET A 151 -0.59 4.68 -1.49
C MET A 151 -1.29 4.87 -0.14
N LEU A 152 -1.53 6.11 0.30
CA LEU A 152 -2.26 6.39 1.55
C LEU A 152 -3.73 5.92 1.46
N ALA A 153 -4.32 5.99 0.27
CA ALA A 153 -5.72 5.64 0.05
C ALA A 153 -5.97 4.13 -0.12
N SER A 154 -4.90 3.32 -0.25
CA SER A 154 -5.04 1.88 -0.45
C SER A 154 -5.34 1.18 0.88
N PHE A 155 -6.60 0.86 1.11
CA PHE A 155 -7.06 0.03 2.24
C PHE A 155 -6.50 -1.39 2.21
N PHE A 156 -6.11 -1.87 1.03
CA PHE A 156 -5.50 -3.18 0.86
C PHE A 156 -3.99 -3.01 0.79
N GLU A 157 -3.31 -3.59 1.76
CA GLU A 157 -1.89 -3.92 1.62
C GLU A 157 -1.81 -4.92 0.46
N TYR A 158 -1.49 -4.42 -0.73
CA TYR A 158 -1.43 -5.24 -1.93
C TYR A 158 -0.43 -6.37 -1.66
N ARG A 159 -0.82 -7.61 -1.91
CA ARG A 159 0.08 -8.77 -1.82
C ARG A 159 1.14 -8.64 -2.90
N VAL A 160 2.25 -7.98 -2.56
CA VAL A 160 3.37 -7.72 -3.48
C VAL A 160 4.12 -9.01 -3.83
N ASP A 161 3.73 -10.15 -3.28
CA ASP A 161 4.38 -11.45 -3.45
C ASP A 161 3.73 -12.38 -4.48
N GLU A 162 2.50 -12.10 -4.94
CA GLU A 162 1.79 -13.02 -5.83
C GLU A 162 1.83 -12.59 -7.31
N GLY A 163 1.80 -11.29 -7.60
CA GLY A 163 1.84 -10.78 -8.96
C GLY A 163 1.46 -9.31 -9.08
N TRP A 164 1.49 -8.79 -10.30
CA TRP A 164 1.02 -7.44 -10.62
C TRP A 164 0.64 -7.33 -12.09
N GLY A 165 -0.32 -6.47 -12.41
CA GLY A 165 -0.74 -6.22 -13.79
C GLY A 165 -1.39 -7.43 -14.47
N GLY A 166 -2.06 -8.29 -13.68
CA GLY A 166 -2.68 -9.51 -14.19
C GLY A 166 -1.71 -10.67 -14.45
N LEU A 167 -0.42 -10.50 -14.14
CA LEU A 167 0.61 -11.51 -14.30
C LEU A 167 1.16 -11.92 -12.93
N GLY A 168 1.29 -13.23 -12.71
CA GLY A 168 1.98 -13.76 -11.53
C GLY A 168 3.49 -13.60 -11.64
N TYR A 169 4.19 -13.45 -10.52
CA TYR A 169 5.65 -13.42 -10.54
C TYR A 169 6.22 -14.80 -10.84
N GLN A 170 7.14 -14.87 -11.80
CA GLN A 170 7.92 -16.09 -12.01
C GLN A 170 8.92 -16.27 -10.85
N CYS A 171 9.23 -17.52 -10.50
CA CYS A 171 10.17 -17.86 -9.42
C CYS A 171 9.81 -17.25 -8.05
N TYR A 172 8.54 -16.89 -7.79
CA TYR A 172 8.11 -16.24 -6.54
C TYR A 172 8.41 -17.06 -5.28
N ASP A 173 8.51 -18.38 -5.44
CA ASP A 173 8.77 -19.38 -4.43
C ASP A 173 10.26 -19.67 -4.19
N THR A 174 11.16 -19.05 -4.96
CA THR A 174 12.62 -19.21 -4.83
C THR A 174 13.18 -18.36 -3.69
N GLU A 175 14.27 -18.82 -3.06
CA GLU A 175 14.95 -18.08 -2.00
C GLU A 175 15.45 -16.71 -2.48
N GLN A 176 15.96 -16.65 -3.71
CA GLN A 176 16.51 -15.43 -4.31
C GLN A 176 15.44 -14.37 -4.53
N PHE A 177 14.27 -14.77 -5.04
CA PHE A 177 13.15 -13.86 -5.20
C PHE A 177 12.64 -13.33 -3.85
N ARG A 178 12.46 -14.23 -2.86
CA ARG A 178 12.03 -13.84 -1.51
C ARG A 178 12.99 -12.83 -0.87
N LYS A 179 14.31 -13.02 -1.02
CA LYS A 179 15.32 -12.05 -0.54
C LYS A 179 15.15 -10.65 -1.14
N VAL A 180 14.74 -10.54 -2.41
CA VAL A 180 14.48 -9.25 -3.05
C VAL A 180 13.19 -8.63 -2.52
N VAL A 181 12.12 -9.42 -2.38
CA VAL A 181 10.84 -8.96 -1.83
C VAL A 181 10.99 -8.46 -0.39
N GLU A 182 11.72 -9.20 0.45
CA GLU A 182 12.03 -8.79 1.83
C GLU A 182 12.79 -7.47 1.88
N TYR A 183 13.85 -7.35 1.07
CA TYR A 183 14.62 -6.10 0.98
C TYR A 183 13.76 -4.92 0.50
N TYR A 184 12.90 -5.13 -0.50
CA TYR A 184 11.94 -4.13 -0.94
C TYR A 184 10.99 -3.71 0.19
N LYS A 185 10.43 -4.67 0.95
CA LYS A 185 9.54 -4.38 2.09
C LYS A 185 10.26 -3.56 3.17
N GLU A 186 11.52 -3.87 3.47
CA GLU A 186 12.34 -3.10 4.41
C GLU A 186 12.56 -1.66 3.92
N ARG A 187 12.97 -1.47 2.66
CA ARG A 187 13.18 -0.14 2.08
C ARG A 187 11.89 0.65 1.95
N LYS A 188 10.76 0.00 1.66
CA LYS A 188 9.42 0.61 1.64
C LYS A 188 9.03 1.16 3.01
N LYS A 189 9.30 0.44 4.11
CA LYS A 189 9.05 0.95 5.48
C LYS A 189 9.87 2.22 5.77
N ILE A 190 11.12 2.28 5.31
CA ILE A 190 11.95 3.50 5.41
C ILE A 190 11.34 4.65 4.60
N ALA A 191 10.88 4.37 3.37
CA ALA A 191 10.22 5.37 2.54
C ALA A 191 8.93 5.90 3.17
N GLU A 192 8.09 5.02 3.72
CA GLU A 192 6.87 5.38 4.45
C GLU A 192 7.19 6.27 5.66
N ALA A 193 8.20 5.91 6.46
CA ALA A 193 8.62 6.71 7.60
C ALA A 193 9.06 8.13 7.19
N ARG A 194 9.92 8.25 6.16
CA ARG A 194 10.37 9.55 5.62
C ARG A 194 9.19 10.38 5.10
N PHE A 195 8.24 9.73 4.45
CA PHE A 195 7.05 10.39 3.92
C PHE A 195 6.14 10.92 5.04
N LEU A 196 5.87 10.10 6.06
CA LEU A 196 5.04 10.49 7.21
C LEU A 196 5.70 11.58 8.04
N GLU A 197 7.01 11.52 8.24
CA GLU A 197 7.78 12.58 8.91
C GLU A 197 7.63 13.92 8.20
N LYS A 198 7.86 13.96 6.88
CA LYS A 198 7.67 15.18 6.07
C LYS A 198 6.21 15.66 6.09
N SER A 199 5.25 14.74 6.16
CA SER A 199 3.82 15.05 6.18
C SER A 199 3.35 15.58 7.54
N SER A 200 3.99 15.18 8.64
CA SER A 200 3.63 15.62 10.00
C SER A 200 3.82 17.13 10.19
N GLU A 201 4.80 17.74 9.51
CA GLU A 201 5.00 19.19 9.50
C GLU A 201 3.76 19.95 8.98
N LYS A 202 3.06 19.36 8.00
CA LYS A 202 1.82 19.92 7.46
C LYS A 202 0.65 19.71 8.43
N MET A 203 0.66 18.63 9.21
CA MET A 203 -0.41 18.32 10.18
C MET A 203 -0.48 19.37 11.29
N VAL A 204 0.65 19.85 11.79
CA VAL A 204 0.69 20.92 12.81
C VAL A 204 0.09 22.21 12.26
N ARG A 205 0.46 22.62 11.04
CA ARG A 205 -0.13 23.79 10.37
C ARG A 205 -1.63 23.61 10.15
N LEU A 206 -2.03 22.42 9.70
CA LEU A 206 -3.45 22.09 9.48
C LEU A 206 -4.27 22.20 10.76
N MET A 207 -3.72 21.78 11.90
CA MET A 207 -4.36 21.91 13.21
C MET A 207 -4.58 23.36 13.62
N GLU A 208 -3.62 24.25 13.33
CA GLU A 208 -3.71 25.68 13.62
C GLU A 208 -4.71 26.41 12.69
N GLU A 209 -4.74 26.04 11.41
CA GLU A 209 -5.61 26.65 10.39
C GLU A 209 -7.05 26.11 10.43
N SER A 210 -7.22 24.81 10.65
CA SER A 210 -8.52 24.13 10.67
C SER A 210 -8.47 22.84 11.49
N ALA A 211 -8.94 22.93 12.74
CA ALA A 211 -9.08 21.77 13.61
C ALA A 211 -9.95 20.65 13.01
N LEU A 212 -10.93 21.01 12.17
CA LEU A 212 -11.81 20.05 11.51
C LEU A 212 -11.09 19.24 10.44
N GLU A 213 -10.28 19.88 9.59
CA GLU A 213 -9.50 19.18 8.57
C GLU A 213 -8.40 18.33 9.20
N PHE A 214 -7.76 18.82 10.27
CA PHE A 214 -6.85 18.01 11.07
C PHE A 214 -7.54 16.77 11.63
N ALA A 215 -8.73 16.94 12.23
CA ALA A 215 -9.50 15.84 12.80
C ALA A 215 -9.87 14.81 11.73
N TRP A 216 -10.39 15.25 10.58
CA TRP A 216 -10.74 14.36 9.48
C TRP A 216 -9.54 13.56 9.00
N ALA A 217 -8.38 14.20 8.80
CA ALA A 217 -7.19 13.54 8.29
C ALA A 217 -6.71 12.36 9.16
N ILE A 218 -6.96 12.38 10.48
CA ILE A 218 -6.47 11.36 11.44
C ILE A 218 -7.55 10.40 11.95
N ILE A 219 -8.82 10.57 11.58
CA ILE A 219 -9.91 9.67 11.98
C ILE A 219 -10.54 9.01 10.77
N HIS A 220 -11.05 7.79 10.96
CA HIS A 220 -11.86 7.15 9.95
C HIS A 220 -13.17 7.93 9.75
N ASN A 221 -13.40 8.44 8.53
CA ASN A 221 -14.62 9.17 8.18
C ASN A 221 -15.06 8.83 6.74
N ARG A 222 -16.31 9.19 6.40
CA ARG A 222 -16.90 8.95 5.07
C ARG A 222 -16.66 10.08 4.06
N ASN A 223 -15.99 11.16 4.46
CA ASN A 223 -15.80 12.37 3.64
C ASN A 223 -14.56 12.29 2.73
N GLY A 224 -13.81 11.18 2.78
CA GLY A 224 -12.66 10.91 1.90
C GLY A 224 -11.34 11.55 2.33
N ASN A 225 -11.36 12.52 3.26
CA ASN A 225 -10.14 13.07 3.86
C ASN A 225 -9.81 12.32 5.17
N ASN A 226 -9.38 11.07 5.08
CA ASN A 226 -9.01 10.22 6.24
C ASN A 226 -7.61 9.59 6.08
N LYS A 227 -6.74 10.19 5.27
CA LYS A 227 -5.51 9.58 4.74
C LYS A 227 -4.53 9.00 5.77
N TYR A 228 -4.58 9.46 7.02
CA TYR A 228 -3.68 9.03 8.08
C TYR A 228 -4.39 8.28 9.21
N TYR A 229 -5.64 7.87 9.02
CA TYR A 229 -6.44 7.26 10.09
C TYR A 229 -5.82 5.99 10.69
N ASN A 230 -5.09 5.21 9.88
CA ASN A 230 -4.38 4.00 10.27
C ASN A 230 -2.84 4.13 10.17
N LYS A 231 -2.33 5.34 9.96
CA LYS A 231 -0.89 5.61 9.81
C LYS A 231 -0.37 6.33 11.04
N PRO A 232 0.76 5.93 11.64
CA PRO A 232 1.25 6.53 12.88
C PRO A 232 1.92 7.90 12.63
N ILE A 233 1.22 8.83 12.00
CA ILE A 233 1.75 10.15 11.62
C ILE A 233 2.05 11.03 12.83
N LEU A 234 1.31 10.88 13.93
CA LEU A 234 1.43 11.76 15.09
C LEU A 234 2.75 11.54 15.82
N LYS A 235 3.37 10.35 15.73
CA LYS A 235 4.67 10.07 16.35
C LYS A 235 5.80 10.98 15.86
N TYR A 236 5.63 11.56 14.67
CA TYR A 236 6.60 12.48 14.07
C TYR A 236 6.33 13.96 14.42
N ILE A 237 5.32 14.26 15.24
CA ILE A 237 5.05 15.62 15.71
C ILE A 237 5.76 15.81 17.05
N ASN A 238 6.49 16.92 17.24
CA ASN A 238 7.04 17.23 18.55
C ASN A 238 5.88 17.48 19.56
N PRO A 239 5.84 16.76 20.70
CA PRO A 239 4.77 16.93 21.70
C PRO A 239 4.58 18.37 22.20
N GLU A 240 5.68 19.11 22.37
CA GLU A 240 5.65 20.50 22.84
C GLU A 240 5.01 21.42 21.78
N THR A 241 5.36 21.23 20.51
CA THR A 241 4.73 21.96 19.40
C THR A 241 3.22 21.71 19.32
N PHE A 242 2.79 20.45 19.51
CA PHE A 242 1.35 20.13 19.54
C PHE A 242 0.63 20.85 20.68
N VAL A 243 1.19 20.82 21.90
CA VAL A 243 0.62 21.48 23.08
C VAL A 243 0.56 22.99 22.91
N ASP A 244 1.61 23.60 22.36
CA ASP A 244 1.66 25.04 22.09
C ASP A 244 0.56 25.49 21.12
N VAL A 245 0.38 24.75 20.01
CA VAL A 245 -0.71 25.01 19.06
C VAL A 245 -2.05 24.82 19.75
N PHE A 246 -2.25 23.70 20.45
CA PHE A 246 -3.47 23.44 21.19
C PHE A 246 -3.82 24.56 22.16
N ALA A 247 -2.86 25.10 22.91
CA ALA A 247 -3.08 26.17 23.88
C ALA A 247 -3.62 27.46 23.24
N ARG A 248 -3.12 27.81 22.04
CA ARG A 248 -3.50 29.02 21.28
C ARG A 248 -4.86 28.92 20.59
N MET A 249 -5.36 27.72 20.32
CA MET A 249 -6.63 27.50 19.61
C MET A 249 -7.85 28.04 20.35
N SER A 250 -8.94 28.27 19.60
CA SER A 250 -10.23 28.58 20.20
C SER A 250 -10.75 27.39 21.04
N ASN A 251 -11.58 27.65 22.04
CA ASN A 251 -12.19 26.58 22.85
C ASN A 251 -13.04 25.61 22.00
N LYS A 252 -13.68 26.11 20.93
CA LYS A 252 -14.43 25.27 19.98
C LYS A 252 -13.49 24.28 19.29
N ASP A 253 -12.38 24.78 18.77
CA ASP A 253 -11.41 23.98 18.02
C ASP A 253 -10.67 22.98 18.91
N LYS A 254 -10.34 23.38 20.15
CA LYS A 254 -9.85 22.45 21.18
C LYS A 254 -10.79 21.25 21.36
N GLY A 255 -12.11 21.49 21.41
CA GLY A 255 -13.11 20.44 21.51
C GLY A 255 -13.07 19.45 20.34
N ILE A 256 -12.85 19.94 19.12
CA ILE A 256 -12.73 19.10 17.92
C ILE A 256 -11.49 18.20 18.01
N VAL A 257 -10.33 18.76 18.39
CA VAL A 257 -9.08 18.01 18.53
C VAL A 257 -9.18 16.94 19.62
N VAL A 258 -9.78 17.26 20.77
CA VAL A 258 -10.03 16.27 21.85
C VAL A 258 -10.85 15.09 21.33
N GLY A 259 -11.94 15.37 20.60
CA GLY A 259 -12.77 14.34 20.00
C GLY A 259 -12.00 13.47 19.01
N ALA A 260 -11.19 14.08 18.15
CA ALA A 260 -10.40 13.36 17.15
C ALA A 260 -9.37 12.41 17.77
N ILE A 261 -8.60 12.89 18.76
CA ILE A 261 -7.62 12.06 19.48
C ILE A 261 -8.33 10.92 20.20
N SER A 262 -9.43 11.18 20.91
CA SER A 262 -10.20 10.12 21.57
C SER A 262 -10.72 9.07 20.60
N SER A 263 -11.34 9.49 19.48
CA SER A 263 -11.89 8.55 18.49
C SER A 263 -10.81 7.69 17.83
N ARG A 264 -9.64 8.27 17.50
CA ARG A 264 -8.54 7.58 16.82
C ARG A 264 -8.08 6.31 17.55
N TYR A 265 -8.05 6.33 18.89
CA TYR A 265 -7.55 5.20 19.70
C TYR A 265 -8.65 4.43 20.43
N THR A 266 -9.92 4.69 20.10
CA THR A 266 -11.05 3.93 20.67
C THR A 266 -11.10 2.52 20.07
N ASP A 267 -11.04 2.43 18.74
CA ASP A 267 -11.15 1.18 17.99
C ASP A 267 -9.80 0.78 17.38
N LEU A 268 -8.92 0.19 18.20
CA LEU A 268 -7.57 -0.22 17.79
C LEU A 268 -7.59 -1.48 16.91
N PHE A 269 -8.10 -1.37 15.69
CA PHE A 269 -7.97 -2.39 14.63
C PHE A 269 -6.61 -2.31 13.90
N HIS A 270 -5.86 -1.22 14.10
CA HIS A 270 -4.61 -0.93 13.40
C HIS A 270 -3.44 -1.01 14.38
N SER A 271 -2.63 -2.07 14.26
CA SER A 271 -1.45 -2.31 15.11
C SER A 271 -0.36 -1.25 14.90
N GLU A 272 -0.34 -0.58 13.75
CA GLU A 272 0.64 0.43 13.39
C GLU A 272 0.54 1.68 14.29
N LEU A 273 -0.65 1.97 14.83
CA LEU A 273 -0.86 3.12 15.74
C LEU A 273 -0.14 2.95 17.08
N TRP A 274 0.39 1.76 17.38
CA TRP A 274 1.15 1.50 18.59
C TRP A 274 2.45 2.29 18.65
N ASP A 275 3.01 2.62 17.50
CA ASP A 275 4.18 3.47 17.39
C ASP A 275 3.93 4.90 17.89
N GLU A 276 2.67 5.31 18.13
CA GLU A 276 2.32 6.63 18.67
C GLU A 276 2.25 6.67 20.21
N ILE A 277 2.50 5.56 20.91
CA ILE A 277 2.34 5.49 22.38
C ILE A 277 3.27 6.46 23.12
N ASP A 278 4.54 6.51 22.75
CA ASP A 278 5.52 7.39 23.39
C ASP A 278 5.21 8.86 23.11
N TRP A 279 4.68 9.14 21.92
CA TRP A 279 4.19 10.47 21.58
C TRP A 279 2.99 10.88 22.45
N LEU A 280 1.99 10.00 22.63
CA LEU A 280 0.84 10.27 23.49
C LEU A 280 1.25 10.55 24.93
N LYS A 281 2.19 9.77 25.47
CA LYS A 281 2.75 9.99 26.82
C LYS A 281 3.46 11.34 26.90
N GLY A 282 4.30 11.66 25.91
CA GLY A 282 4.96 12.96 25.82
C GLY A 282 3.97 14.13 25.77
N VAL A 283 2.89 14.02 24.99
CA VAL A 283 1.83 15.03 24.92
C VAL A 283 1.10 15.13 26.27
N GLN A 284 0.80 14.00 26.91
CA GLN A 284 0.13 13.97 28.21
C GLN A 284 0.92 14.73 29.28
N ASP A 285 2.22 14.48 29.40
CA ASP A 285 3.08 15.13 30.38
C ASP A 285 3.15 16.64 30.14
N LYS A 286 3.40 17.05 28.88
CA LYS A 286 3.46 18.46 28.49
C LYS A 286 2.11 19.18 28.66
N MET A 287 1.01 18.50 28.35
CA MET A 287 -0.35 19.03 28.52
C MET A 287 -0.68 19.25 30.00
N ALA A 288 -0.25 18.36 30.89
CA ALA A 288 -0.44 18.48 32.33
C ALA A 288 0.34 19.67 32.94
N ASP A 289 1.54 19.95 32.44
CA ASP A 289 2.33 21.12 32.82
C ASP A 289 1.69 22.42 32.31
N GLU A 290 1.26 22.44 31.05
CA GLU A 290 0.60 23.61 30.46
C GLU A 290 -0.73 23.93 31.16
N ALA A 291 -1.53 22.90 31.49
CA ALA A 291 -2.82 23.04 32.17
C ALA A 291 -2.75 23.86 33.47
N LYS A 292 -1.63 23.79 34.20
CA LYS A 292 -1.40 24.55 35.45
C LYS A 292 -1.51 26.06 35.22
N LYS A 293 -1.10 26.56 34.05
CA LYS A 293 -1.16 28.00 33.68
C LYS A 293 -2.59 28.50 33.45
N TRP A 294 -3.52 27.59 33.15
CA TRP A 294 -4.89 27.92 32.78
C TRP A 294 -5.89 27.75 33.93
N LYS A 295 -5.43 27.35 35.12
CA LYS A 295 -6.27 27.10 36.31
C LYS A 295 -7.18 28.30 36.59
N GLY A 296 -8.48 28.02 36.77
CA GLY A 296 -9.50 29.04 37.04
C GLY A 296 -10.04 29.76 35.80
N ARG A 297 -9.62 29.37 34.58
CA ARG A 297 -10.15 29.89 33.31
C ARG A 297 -10.99 28.82 32.61
N VAL A 298 -11.96 29.22 31.79
CA VAL A 298 -12.78 28.28 31.00
C VAL A 298 -11.93 27.34 30.14
N SER A 299 -10.79 27.82 29.63
CA SER A 299 -9.88 26.99 28.84
C SER A 299 -9.32 25.79 29.63
N SER A 300 -9.20 25.84 30.96
CA SER A 300 -8.72 24.69 31.76
C SER A 300 -9.58 23.45 31.55
N LEU A 301 -10.89 23.61 31.35
CA LEU A 301 -11.80 22.50 31.07
C LEU A 301 -11.42 21.73 29.81
N HIS A 302 -10.83 22.39 28.81
CA HIS A 302 -10.38 21.73 27.58
C HIS A 302 -9.06 20.97 27.77
N PHE A 303 -8.16 21.49 28.61
CA PHE A 303 -6.95 20.77 29.01
C PHE A 303 -7.32 19.52 29.82
N ASP A 304 -8.22 19.65 30.79
CA ASP A 304 -8.71 18.53 31.59
C ASP A 304 -9.38 17.47 30.70
N ARG A 305 -10.23 17.88 29.74
CA ARG A 305 -10.83 16.95 28.77
C ARG A 305 -9.81 16.26 27.89
N MET A 306 -8.80 16.98 27.38
CA MET A 306 -7.73 16.37 26.59
C MET A 306 -7.00 15.29 27.40
N ILE A 307 -6.64 15.58 28.65
CA ILE A 307 -5.92 14.64 29.51
C ILE A 307 -6.81 13.44 29.89
N GLU A 308 -7.98 13.70 30.44
CA GLU A 308 -8.83 12.67 31.05
C GLU A 308 -9.67 11.87 30.05
N GLN A 309 -10.13 12.50 28.96
CA GLN A 309 -11.06 11.87 28.02
C GLN A 309 -10.38 11.39 26.74
N ALA A 310 -9.24 12.00 26.35
CA ALA A 310 -8.52 11.61 25.15
C ALA A 310 -7.22 10.86 25.47
N LEU A 311 -6.24 11.51 26.11
CA LEU A 311 -4.88 10.97 26.25
C LEU A 311 -4.81 9.75 27.17
N LYS A 312 -5.32 9.84 28.41
CA LYS A 312 -5.28 8.71 29.37
C LYS A 312 -5.94 7.44 28.82
N PRO A 313 -7.20 7.48 28.32
CA PRO A 313 -7.82 6.29 27.74
C PRO A 313 -7.05 5.76 26.52
N SER A 314 -6.49 6.65 25.68
CA SER A 314 -5.72 6.25 24.50
C SER A 314 -4.45 5.47 24.87
N VAL A 315 -3.67 5.98 25.84
CA VAL A 315 -2.47 5.29 26.34
C VAL A 315 -2.85 3.93 26.95
N GLU A 316 -3.87 3.89 27.82
CA GLU A 316 -4.32 2.64 28.42
C GLU A 316 -4.78 1.61 27.39
N ASN A 317 -5.51 2.04 26.35
CA ASN A 317 -5.99 1.17 25.29
C ASN A 317 -4.84 0.55 24.50
N LEU A 318 -3.81 1.34 24.18
CA LEU A 318 -2.62 0.88 23.47
C LEU A 318 -1.80 -0.09 24.35
N GLU A 319 -1.58 0.22 25.64
CA GLU A 319 -0.83 -0.65 26.56
C GLU A 319 -1.52 -1.99 26.83
N LYS A 320 -2.86 -2.01 26.95
CA LYS A 320 -3.64 -3.23 27.16
C LYS A 320 -3.53 -4.20 25.98
N LYS A 321 -3.32 -3.68 24.75
CA LYS A 321 -3.21 -4.51 23.54
C LYS A 321 -1.78 -4.92 23.22
N ASP A 322 -0.76 -4.11 23.52
CA ASP A 322 0.67 -4.51 23.41
C ASP A 322 0.95 -5.78 24.25
N LYS A 323 0.38 -5.84 25.46
CA LYS A 323 0.49 -7.00 26.36
C LYS A 323 -0.23 -8.27 25.88
N LYS A 324 -1.11 -8.18 24.88
CA LYS A 324 -1.86 -9.32 24.33
C LYS A 324 -1.24 -9.89 23.05
N GLN A 325 -0.28 -9.20 22.43
CA GLN A 325 0.42 -9.67 21.22
C GLN A 325 1.85 -10.15 21.48
N LYS A 326 2.40 -9.89 22.67
CA LYS A 326 3.64 -10.53 23.18
C LYS A 326 3.33 -11.88 23.80
#